data_AF-A0A7C3L7R8-F1
#
_entry.id   AF-A0A7C3L7R8-F1
#
_cell.length_a   1.000
_cell.length_b   1.000
_cell.length_c   1.000
_cell.angle_alpha   90.00
_cell.angle_beta   90.00
_cell.angle_gamma   90.00
#
_symmetry.space_group_name_H-M   'P 1'
#
loop_
_entity.id
_entity.type
_entity.pdbx_description
1 polymer ?
#
loop_
_entity_poly.entity_id
_entity_poly.type
_entity_poly.pdbx_seq_one_letter_code
_entity_poly.pdbx_strand_id
1 'polypeptide(L)'
;NEEIKEDFQAKGIKKAKHELDILKLPDQERSAYERYQDDLHYQASMVESSYTIGVTKGIEQGVAQGEKQKAIEIARNLIDILDSQTIAARTGLSLEEVNSLKAR
;
A
#
# COMPACT_ATOMS: atom_id res chain seq x y z
N ASN A 1 -5.27 -35.13 -33.38
CA ASN A 1 -4.22 -34.54 -32.53
C ASN A 1 -3.75 -33.24 -33.16
N GLU A 2 -4.09 -32.12 -32.53
CA GLU A 2 -3.61 -30.79 -32.93
C GLU A 2 -2.25 -30.54 -32.26
N GLU A 3 -1.23 -30.17 -33.04
CA GLU A 3 0.12 -29.87 -32.54
C GLU A 3 0.66 -28.65 -33.30
N ILE A 4 1.24 -27.71 -32.55
CA ILE A 4 1.93 -26.54 -33.12
C ILE A 4 3.39 -26.93 -33.33
N LYS A 5 3.84 -26.96 -34.59
CA LYS A 5 5.21 -27.34 -34.96
C LYS A 5 6.25 -26.35 -34.40
N GLU A 6 7.41 -26.87 -34.01
CA GLU A 6 8.52 -26.05 -33.48
C GLU A 6 9.07 -25.02 -34.48
N ASP A 7 8.90 -25.26 -35.78
CA ASP A 7 9.44 -24.40 -36.85
C ASP A 7 8.67 -23.08 -37.00
N PHE A 8 7.54 -22.90 -36.31
CA PHE A 8 6.77 -21.65 -36.36
C PHE A 8 7.46 -20.57 -35.51
N GLN A 9 7.82 -19.45 -36.12
CA GLN A 9 8.53 -18.34 -35.47
C GLN A 9 7.65 -17.11 -35.17
N ALA A 10 6.33 -17.25 -35.27
CA ALA A 10 5.40 -16.15 -35.02
C ALA A 10 5.45 -15.64 -33.57
N LYS A 11 5.36 -14.33 -33.39
CA LYS A 11 5.26 -13.73 -32.04
C LYS A 11 4.03 -14.28 -31.33
N GLY A 12 4.22 -14.90 -30.17
CA GLY A 12 3.14 -15.49 -29.37
C GLY A 12 2.91 -16.99 -29.60
N ILE A 13 3.61 -17.63 -30.53
CA ILE A 13 3.46 -19.08 -30.80
C ILE A 13 3.78 -19.95 -29.57
N LYS A 14 4.76 -19.53 -28.76
CA LYS A 14 5.11 -20.19 -27.50
C LYS A 14 3.97 -20.13 -26.48
N LYS A 15 3.28 -18.99 -26.40
CA LYS A 15 2.11 -18.82 -25.53
C LYS A 15 0.96 -19.70 -26.04
N ALA A 16 0.65 -19.64 -27.33
CA ALA A 16 -0.40 -20.46 -27.93
C ALA A 16 -0.16 -21.97 -27.76
N LYS A 17 1.11 -22.42 -27.85
CA LYS A 17 1.49 -23.81 -27.55
C LYS A 17 1.20 -24.18 -26.10
N HIS A 18 1.60 -23.34 -25.15
CA HIS A 18 1.33 -23.58 -23.74
C HIS A 18 -0.17 -23.65 -23.43
N GLU A 19 -0.98 -22.75 -23.98
CA GLU A 19 -2.44 -22.78 -23.84
C GLU A 19 -3.04 -24.06 -24.44
N LEU A 20 -2.57 -24.48 -25.61
CA LEU A 20 -3.01 -25.72 -26.25
C LEU A 20 -2.64 -26.95 -25.40
N ASP A 21 -1.47 -26.96 -24.77
CA ASP A 21 -1.04 -28.04 -23.89
C ASP A 21 -1.92 -28.12 -22.63
N ILE A 22 -2.35 -26.98 -22.08
CA ILE A 22 -3.33 -26.91 -20.98
C ILE A 22 -4.71 -27.42 -21.42
N LEU A 23 -5.16 -27.04 -22.61
CA LEU A 23 -6.46 -27.48 -23.16
C LEU A 23 -6.53 -28.98 -23.43
N LYS A 24 -5.37 -29.64 -23.60
CA LYS A 24 -5.27 -31.10 -23.77
C LYS A 24 -5.30 -31.88 -22.46
N LEU A 25 -5.22 -31.20 -21.32
CA LEU A 25 -5.31 -31.87 -20.01
C LEU A 25 -6.71 -32.46 -19.82
N PRO A 26 -6.83 -33.60 -19.09
CA PRO A 26 -8.12 -34.10 -18.63
C PRO A 26 -8.87 -33.02 -17.83
N ASP A 27 -10.20 -33.02 -17.91
CA ASP A 27 -11.05 -31.99 -17.27
C ASP A 27 -10.72 -31.76 -15.79
N GLN A 28 -10.43 -32.83 -15.06
CA GLN A 28 -10.07 -32.76 -13.64
C GLN A 28 -8.72 -32.05 -13.42
N GLU A 29 -7.74 -32.32 -14.26
CA GLU A 29 -6.40 -31.72 -14.19
C GLU A 29 -6.43 -30.26 -14.63
N ARG A 30 -7.14 -29.95 -15.72
CA ARG A 30 -7.36 -28.57 -16.17
C ARG A 30 -8.06 -27.74 -15.10
N SER A 31 -9.13 -28.27 -14.49
CA SER A 31 -9.84 -27.58 -13.40
C SER A 31 -8.95 -27.39 -12.15
N ALA A 32 -8.06 -28.35 -11.85
CA ALA A 32 -7.08 -28.17 -10.78
C ALA A 32 -6.05 -27.08 -11.11
N TYR A 33 -5.59 -27.00 -12.35
CA TYR A 33 -4.67 -25.97 -12.82
C TYR A 33 -5.30 -24.57 -12.78
N GLU A 34 -6.54 -24.41 -13.25
CA GLU A 34 -7.29 -23.14 -13.19
C GLU A 34 -7.44 -22.66 -11.75
N ARG A 35 -7.87 -23.54 -10.83
CA ARG A 35 -7.97 -23.19 -9.40
C ARG A 35 -6.63 -22.78 -8.79
N TYR A 36 -5.54 -23.43 -9.20
CA TYR A 36 -4.21 -23.06 -8.75
C TYR A 36 -3.80 -21.67 -9.25
N GLN A 37 -4.09 -21.35 -10.52
CA GLN A 37 -3.86 -20.01 -11.05
C GLN A 37 -4.69 -18.95 -10.31
N ASP A 38 -5.97 -19.23 -10.06
CA ASP A 38 -6.86 -18.35 -9.32
C ASP A 38 -6.35 -18.08 -7.89
N ASP A 39 -5.88 -19.10 -7.18
CA ASP A 39 -5.27 -18.92 -5.85
C ASP A 39 -4.00 -18.06 -5.93
N LEU A 40 -3.09 -18.33 -6.87
CA LEU A 40 -1.88 -17.51 -7.04
C LEU A 40 -2.23 -16.04 -7.31
N HIS A 41 -3.21 -15.78 -8.17
CA HIS A 41 -3.68 -14.42 -8.46
C HIS A 41 -4.29 -13.77 -7.23
N TYR A 42 -5.08 -14.52 -6.45
CA TYR A 42 -5.66 -14.04 -5.21
C TYR A 42 -4.59 -13.70 -4.17
N GLN A 43 -3.60 -14.58 -3.95
CA GLN A 43 -2.48 -14.33 -3.05
C GLN A 43 -1.68 -13.10 -3.49
N ALA A 44 -1.38 -12.97 -4.77
CA ALA A 44 -0.68 -11.80 -5.31
C ALA A 44 -1.47 -10.50 -5.07
N SER A 45 -2.79 -10.53 -5.33
CA SER A 45 -3.69 -9.38 -5.11
C SER A 45 -3.77 -9.00 -3.62
N MET A 46 -3.77 -9.99 -2.72
CA MET A 46 -3.74 -9.76 -1.28
C MET A 46 -2.43 -9.09 -0.84
N VAL A 47 -1.29 -9.58 -1.33
CA VAL A 47 0.03 -9.01 -1.01
C VAL A 47 0.11 -7.57 -1.52
N GLU A 48 -0.29 -7.31 -2.77
CA GLU A 48 -0.30 -5.96 -3.34
C GLU A 48 -1.20 -5.01 -2.55
N SER A 49 -2.40 -5.48 -2.17
CA SER A 49 -3.35 -4.70 -1.37
C SER A 49 -2.81 -4.39 0.01
N SER A 50 -2.26 -5.39 0.72
CA SER A 50 -1.71 -5.21 2.06
C SER A 50 -0.49 -4.30 2.08
N TYR A 51 0.40 -4.43 1.10
CA TYR A 51 1.55 -3.54 0.93
C TYR A 51 1.09 -2.10 0.69
N THR A 52 0.15 -1.90 -0.23
CA THR A 52 -0.41 -0.58 -0.55
C THR A 52 -1.06 0.07 0.68
N ILE A 53 -1.88 -0.68 1.42
CA ILE A 53 -2.50 -0.20 2.66
C ILE A 53 -1.44 0.17 3.70
N GLY A 54 -0.40 -0.65 3.85
CA GLY A 54 0.70 -0.40 4.78
C GLY A 54 1.46 0.89 4.46
N VAL A 55 1.81 1.08 3.19
CA VAL A 55 2.49 2.30 2.72
C VAL A 55 1.63 3.54 2.94
N THR A 56 0.36 3.50 2.54
CA THR A 56 -0.56 4.63 2.71
C THR A 56 -0.72 5.01 4.18
N LYS A 57 -0.97 4.03 5.07
CA LYS A 57 -1.08 4.28 6.51
C LYS A 57 0.21 4.84 7.10
N GLY A 58 1.36 4.33 6.66
CA GLY A 58 2.67 4.83 7.11
C GLY A 58 2.91 6.29 6.71
N ILE A 59 2.55 6.67 5.48
CA ILE A 59 2.64 8.05 4.99
C ILE A 59 1.70 8.95 5.80
N GLU A 60 0.44 8.57 5.97
CA GLU A 60 -0.55 9.34 6.73
C GLU A 60 -0.10 9.57 8.19
N GLN A 61 0.39 8.51 8.85
CA GLN A 61 0.94 8.60 10.21
C GLN A 61 2.17 9.51 10.27
N GLY A 62 3.08 9.40 9.30
CA GLY A 62 4.28 10.23 9.22
C GLY A 62 3.95 11.71 9.04
N VAL A 63 2.99 12.04 8.16
CA VAL A 63 2.52 13.41 7.95
C VAL A 63 1.89 13.95 9.23
N ALA A 64 0.96 13.23 9.84
CA ALA A 64 0.29 13.67 11.08
C ALA A 64 1.29 13.88 12.23
N GLN A 65 2.27 12.98 12.38
CA GLN A 65 3.33 13.13 13.37
C GLN A 65 4.22 14.34 13.09
N GLY A 66 4.58 14.57 11.83
CA GLY A 66 5.38 15.73 11.42
C GLY A 66 4.66 17.06 11.65
N GLU A 67 3.38 17.15 11.31
CA GLU A 67 2.55 18.32 11.57
C GLU A 67 2.45 18.61 13.07
N LYS A 68 2.21 17.57 13.90
CA LYS A 68 2.18 17.71 15.36
C LYS A 68 3.53 18.17 15.93
N GLN A 69 4.64 17.60 15.46
CA GLN A 69 5.97 18.00 15.90
C GLN A 69 6.27 19.46 15.54
N LYS A 70 5.94 19.89 14.32
CA LYS A 70 6.07 21.27 13.88
C LYS A 70 5.20 22.22 14.71
N ALA A 71 3.96 21.84 15.02
CA ALA A 71 3.08 22.62 15.88
C ALA A 71 3.67 22.81 17.29
N ILE A 72 4.27 21.76 17.86
CA ILE A 72 4.96 21.82 19.17
C ILE A 72 6.20 22.72 19.10
N GLU A 73 7.00 22.63 18.03
CA GLU A 73 8.18 23.48 17.83
C GLU A 73 7.79 24.97 17.76
N ILE A 74 6.77 25.30 16.96
CA ILE A 74 6.23 26.66 16.88
C ILE A 74 5.73 27.11 18.27
N ALA A 75 4.98 26.26 18.98
CA ALA A 75 4.46 26.59 20.29
C ALA A 75 5.59 26.89 21.31
N ARG A 76 6.68 26.12 21.28
CA ARG A 76 7.86 26.38 22.14
C ARG A 76 8.51 27.72 21.83
N ASN A 77 8.67 28.06 20.56
CA ASN A 77 9.28 29.32 20.15
C ASN A 77 8.42 30.55 20.52
N LEU A 78 7.10 30.36 20.69
CA LEU A 78 6.15 31.41 21.03
C LEU A 78 5.80 31.47 22.52
N ILE A 79 6.23 30.50 23.33
CA ILE A 79 5.75 30.27 24.70
C ILE A 79 5.98 31.46 25.65
N ASP A 80 7.08 32.17 25.43
CA ASP A 80 7.51 33.34 26.21
C ASP A 80 7.02 34.67 25.61
N ILE A 81 6.44 34.63 24.42
CA ILE A 81 6.05 35.82 23.65
C ILE A 81 4.52 36.00 23.68
N LEU A 82 3.76 34.91 23.62
CA LEU A 82 2.30 34.90 23.48
C LEU A 82 1.61 34.15 24.63
N ASP A 83 0.35 34.49 24.87
CA ASP A 83 -0.49 33.75 25.81
C ASP A 83 -0.86 32.36 25.28
N SER A 84 -1.20 31.45 26.19
CA SER A 84 -1.48 30.05 25.84
C SER A 84 -2.70 29.90 24.91
N GLN A 85 -3.70 30.80 24.98
CA GLN A 85 -4.88 30.73 24.13
C GLN A 85 -4.52 31.09 22.69
N THR A 86 -3.74 32.16 22.49
CA THR A 86 -3.26 32.56 21.16
C THR A 86 -2.38 31.48 20.54
N ILE A 87 -1.47 30.87 21.30
CA ILE A 87 -0.60 29.79 20.80
C ILE A 87 -1.45 28.59 20.35
N ALA A 88 -2.37 28.13 21.20
CA ALA A 88 -3.27 27.02 20.87
C ALA A 88 -4.05 27.28 19.57
N ALA A 89 -4.61 28.49 19.41
CA ALA A 89 -5.35 28.87 18.22
C ALA A 89 -4.50 28.92 16.94
N ARG A 90 -3.20 29.24 17.03
CA ARG A 90 -2.29 29.36 15.87
C ARG A 90 -1.61 28.06 15.49
N THR A 91 -1.32 27.19 16.46
CA THR A 91 -0.63 25.91 16.21
C THR A 91 -1.60 24.74 16.04
N GLY A 92 -2.88 24.92 16.42
CA GLY A 92 -3.87 23.84 16.43
C GLY A 92 -3.69 22.85 17.58
N LEU A 93 -2.80 23.15 18.54
CA LEU A 93 -2.66 22.37 19.77
C LEU A 93 -3.80 22.69 20.74
N SER A 94 -4.14 21.73 21.59
CA SER A 94 -5.04 21.98 22.72
C SER A 94 -4.40 22.92 23.75
N LEU A 95 -5.22 23.62 24.53
CA LEU A 95 -4.75 24.49 25.60
C LEU A 95 -3.95 23.70 26.65
N GLU A 96 -4.33 22.46 26.92
CA GLU A 96 -3.62 21.54 27.82
C GLU A 96 -2.23 21.20 27.28
N GLU A 97 -2.10 20.86 26.00
CA GLU A 97 -0.81 20.60 25.36
C GLU A 97 0.09 21.83 25.45
N VAL A 98 -0.42 23.03 25.17
CA VAL A 98 0.36 24.27 25.29
C VAL A 98 0.79 24.54 26.74
N ASN A 99 -0.11 24.37 27.72
CA ASN A 99 0.22 24.57 29.12
C ASN A 99 1.23 23.55 29.64
N SER A 100 1.19 22.31 29.14
CA SER A 100 2.18 21.28 29.46
C SER A 100 3.60 21.64 29.00
N LEU A 101 3.72 22.45 27.95
CA LEU A 101 5.01 22.96 27.47
C LEU A 101 5.60 24.03 28.39
N LYS A 102 4.77 24.73 29.18
CA LYS A 102 5.20 25.73 30.19
C LYS A 102 5.61 25.11 31.52
N ALA A 103 5.13 23.91 31.82
CA ALA A 103 5.37 23.23 33.09
C ALA A 103 6.71 22.49 33.16
N ARG A 104 7.53 22.59 32.11
CA ARG A 104 8.88 22.03 32.00
C ARG A 104 9.91 23.13 32.14
#